data_AF-A0A8C7TQJ3-F1
#
_entry.id   AF-A0A8C7TQJ3-F1
#
_cell.length_a   1.000
_cell.length_b   1.000
_cell.length_c   1.000
_cell.angle_alpha   90.00
_cell.angle_beta   90.00
_cell.angle_gamma   90.00
#
_symmetry.space_group_name_H-M   'P 1'
#
loop_
_entity.id
_entity.type
_entity.pdbx_description
1 polymer ?
#
loop_
_entity_poly.entity_id
_entity_poly.type
_entity_poly.pdbx_seq_one_letter_code
_entity_poly.pdbx_strand_id
1 'polypeptide(L)'
;MEKECSPFLHPHTYTSGSGGRTLYDSIYCITFTHCMPCVSAGKGRLDMRIVLLGKTGSGKSSTGNTILGREAFRAEASPVSVTTQCEKHNVVIGQNIITVIDTPGILGTLLQPEEVMVKTAECINTTPHIFLLVIRLEEFTDEDRKSVQWIQEHFGEEALKYTIVLFTGVDQLEGKSVQMFIQGSSHLLQVINSCGDRYHVFNNKDKNDNTQVSELLEKIDELLNGYRDQQKQYDNEEKQNRKKTDNTEHNKRQYKNTIQKYNTKMYKKKMYKKKMVKIIAVTGGLCPFSVAVVVPTIVTGSQQSQLSRIAPDMYVVSGFMDLMVYTLQRQ
;
A
#
# COMPACT_ATOMS: atom_id res chain seq x y z
N MET A 1 -9.17 -5.76 -17.96
CA MET A 1 -8.64 -4.47 -17.50
C MET A 1 -8.08 -4.70 -16.11
N GLU A 2 -6.85 -5.21 -16.07
CA GLU A 2 -6.09 -5.40 -14.84
C GLU A 2 -5.72 -4.03 -14.28
N LYS A 3 -6.05 -3.78 -13.01
CA LYS A 3 -5.58 -2.59 -12.31
C LYS A 3 -4.19 -2.91 -11.79
N GLU A 4 -3.17 -2.32 -12.42
CA GLU A 4 -1.81 -2.29 -11.87
C GLU A 4 -1.84 -1.55 -10.52
N CYS A 5 -1.39 -2.22 -9.46
CA CYS A 5 -1.03 -1.56 -8.20
C CYS A 5 0.33 -0.88 -8.41
N SER A 6 0.37 0.46 -8.31
CA SER A 6 1.63 1.21 -8.29
C SER A 6 2.43 0.95 -7.00
N PRO A 7 3.77 0.88 -7.05
CA PRO A 7 4.61 0.86 -5.86
C PRO A 7 4.75 2.27 -5.29
N PHE A 8 4.27 2.49 -4.08
CA PHE A 8 4.54 3.67 -3.27
C PHE A 8 4.96 3.22 -1.87
N LEU A 9 6.26 3.28 -1.55
CA LEU A 9 6.83 4.15 -0.51
C LEU A 9 8.30 3.82 -0.17
N HIS A 10 8.90 4.79 0.53
CA HIS A 10 10.32 5.14 0.70
C HIS A 10 11.35 4.03 0.97
N PRO A 11 12.56 4.13 0.38
CA PRO A 11 13.68 3.28 0.74
C PRO A 11 14.22 3.70 2.12
N HIS A 12 14.16 2.79 3.10
CA HIS A 12 15.15 2.81 4.16
C HIS A 12 16.49 2.43 3.52
N THR A 13 17.43 3.38 3.55
CA THR A 13 18.77 3.23 3.03
C THR A 13 19.51 2.11 3.77
N TYR A 14 19.66 0.95 3.14
CA TYR A 14 20.74 0.03 3.43
C TYR A 14 21.79 0.17 2.33
N THR A 15 22.89 0.83 2.67
CA THR A 15 24.07 0.89 1.82
C THR A 15 24.88 -0.39 2.01
N SER A 16 24.88 -1.29 1.02
CA SER A 16 25.98 -2.23 0.83
C SER A 16 26.34 -2.32 -0.66
N GLY A 17 27.64 -2.19 -0.93
CA GLY A 17 28.20 -1.88 -2.23
C GLY A 17 28.04 -2.96 -3.30
N SER A 18 28.03 -2.46 -4.54
CA SER A 18 28.50 -3.08 -5.80
C SER A 18 28.63 -4.61 -5.87
N GLY A 19 27.75 -5.22 -6.66
CA GLY A 19 28.10 -6.36 -7.52
C GLY A 19 27.28 -7.63 -7.31
N GLY A 20 26.20 -7.77 -8.08
CA GLY A 20 25.46 -9.03 -8.27
C GLY A 20 24.14 -9.08 -7.51
N ARG A 21 23.00 -8.99 -8.23
CA ARG A 21 21.70 -9.33 -7.66
C ARG A 21 21.70 -10.83 -7.39
N THR A 22 21.69 -11.21 -6.13
CA THR A 22 21.56 -12.63 -5.76
C THR A 22 20.10 -13.08 -5.97
N LEU A 23 19.87 -14.38 -6.14
CA LEU A 23 18.51 -14.96 -6.17
C LEU A 23 17.72 -14.56 -4.91
N TYR A 24 18.44 -14.40 -3.79
CA TYR A 24 17.94 -13.93 -2.49
C TYR A 24 17.34 -12.52 -2.58
N ASP A 25 18.03 -11.56 -3.22
CA ASP A 25 17.53 -10.20 -3.41
C ASP A 25 16.28 -10.14 -4.30
N SER A 26 16.18 -11.07 -5.26
CA SER A 26 15.03 -11.15 -6.16
C SER A 26 13.82 -11.78 -5.46
N ILE A 27 14.02 -12.80 -4.62
CA ILE A 27 12.96 -13.37 -3.77
C ILE A 27 12.50 -12.33 -2.75
N TYR A 28 13.43 -11.63 -2.07
CA TYR A 28 13.13 -10.60 -1.08
C TYR A 28 12.35 -9.40 -1.66
N CYS A 29 12.67 -8.98 -2.89
CA CYS A 29 11.89 -7.95 -3.60
C CYS A 29 10.49 -8.43 -4.02
N ILE A 30 10.32 -9.70 -4.40
CA ILE A 30 9.04 -10.25 -4.84
C ILE A 30 8.12 -10.54 -3.64
N THR A 31 8.67 -10.91 -2.48
CA THR A 31 7.89 -11.31 -1.30
C THR A 31 7.54 -10.18 -0.33
N PHE A 32 8.14 -8.99 -0.40
CA PHE A 32 7.94 -7.98 0.67
C PHE A 32 7.54 -6.56 0.29
N THR A 33 7.84 -6.05 -0.91
CA THR A 33 7.42 -4.66 -1.21
C THR A 33 5.93 -4.54 -1.54
N HIS A 34 5.22 -5.67 -1.65
CA HIS A 34 3.78 -5.72 -2.00
C HIS A 34 2.98 -6.81 -1.28
N CYS A 35 3.41 -7.23 -0.09
CA CYS A 35 2.82 -8.37 0.61
C CYS A 35 1.80 -7.98 1.69
N MET A 36 0.91 -7.02 1.37
CA MET A 36 -0.35 -6.93 2.09
C MET A 36 -1.41 -7.76 1.34
N PRO A 37 -2.33 -8.43 2.05
CA PRO A 37 -3.51 -9.02 1.48
C PRO A 37 -4.20 -8.09 0.46
N CYS A 38 -3.96 -8.28 -0.84
CA CYS A 38 -4.81 -7.71 -1.88
C CYS A 38 -6.10 -8.52 -1.93
N VAL A 39 -6.90 -8.47 -0.85
CA VAL A 39 -8.22 -9.07 -0.85
C VAL A 39 -9.12 -8.12 -1.61
N SER A 40 -9.53 -8.54 -2.80
CA SER A 40 -10.46 -7.78 -3.62
C SER A 40 -11.70 -7.41 -2.80
N ALA A 41 -12.00 -6.11 -2.77
CA ALA A 41 -13.20 -5.57 -2.14
C ALA A 41 -14.41 -5.96 -2.99
N GLY A 42 -14.88 -7.20 -2.83
CA GLY A 42 -16.07 -7.74 -3.45
C GLY A 42 -16.66 -8.82 -2.55
N LYS A 43 -17.98 -8.84 -2.43
CA LYS A 43 -18.73 -9.96 -1.86
C LYS A 43 -18.62 -11.12 -2.86
N GLY A 44 -17.48 -11.79 -2.88
CA GLY A 44 -17.10 -12.83 -3.83
C GLY A 44 -16.08 -13.77 -3.19
N ARG A 45 -16.03 -15.00 -3.71
CA ARG A 45 -15.25 -16.14 -3.19
C ARG A 45 -13.91 -15.72 -2.57
N LEU A 46 -13.70 -15.99 -1.28
CA LEU A 46 -12.39 -15.81 -0.66
C LEU A 46 -11.52 -17.00 -1.05
N ASP A 47 -10.43 -16.73 -1.77
CA ASP A 47 -9.32 -17.68 -1.91
C ASP A 47 -8.43 -17.51 -0.68
N MET A 48 -8.56 -18.42 0.27
CA MET A 48 -7.78 -18.46 1.49
C MET A 48 -6.63 -19.43 1.30
N ARG A 49 -5.40 -18.97 1.54
CA ARG A 49 -4.21 -19.81 1.47
C ARG A 49 -3.62 -19.95 2.86
N ILE A 50 -3.47 -21.19 3.30
CA ILE A 50 -2.98 -21.57 4.62
C ILE A 50 -1.64 -22.29 4.42
N VAL A 51 -0.57 -21.73 4.96
CA VAL A 51 0.76 -22.31 4.94
C VAL A 51 1.03 -22.93 6.31
N LEU A 52 1.33 -24.23 6.33
CA LEU A 52 1.64 -24.96 7.56
C LEU A 52 3.13 -24.89 7.82
N LEU A 53 3.53 -24.31 8.95
CA LEU A 53 4.93 -24.17 9.39
C LEU A 53 5.14 -24.94 10.70
N GLY A 54 6.40 -25.27 11.01
CA GLY A 54 6.78 -25.96 12.26
C GLY A 54 7.80 -27.09 12.04
N LYS A 55 8.34 -27.63 13.14
CA LYS A 55 9.35 -28.70 13.09
C LYS A 55 8.84 -29.98 12.43
N THR A 56 9.76 -30.89 12.09
CA THR A 56 9.37 -32.24 11.67
C THR A 56 8.63 -32.97 12.80
N GLY A 57 7.58 -33.71 12.45
CA GLY A 57 6.79 -34.46 13.45
C GLY A 57 5.76 -33.65 14.22
N SER A 58 5.68 -32.32 14.05
CA SER A 58 4.67 -31.49 14.74
C SER A 58 3.22 -31.74 14.29
N GLY A 59 3.02 -32.53 13.23
CA GLY A 59 1.70 -32.92 12.74
C GLY A 59 1.14 -32.03 11.63
N LYS A 60 1.97 -31.26 10.91
CA LYS A 60 1.56 -30.41 9.78
C LYS A 60 0.70 -31.15 8.74
N SER A 61 1.19 -32.25 8.18
CA SER A 61 0.46 -33.01 7.16
C SER A 61 -0.89 -33.53 7.68
N SER A 62 -0.95 -34.03 8.92
CA SER A 62 -2.21 -34.45 9.56
C SER A 62 -3.17 -33.28 9.79
N THR A 63 -2.66 -32.11 10.19
CA THR A 63 -3.44 -30.88 10.28
C THR A 63 -4.01 -30.50 8.92
N GLY A 64 -3.21 -30.57 7.85
CA GLY A 64 -3.66 -30.28 6.50
C GLY A 64 -4.78 -31.22 6.06
N ASN A 65 -4.67 -32.51 6.36
CA ASN A 65 -5.71 -33.49 6.08
C ASN A 65 -7.00 -33.20 6.86
N THR A 66 -6.86 -32.76 8.11
CA THR A 66 -7.99 -32.35 8.97
C THR A 66 -8.71 -31.14 8.38
N ILE A 67 -7.98 -30.09 7.98
CA ILE A 67 -8.56 -28.90 7.34
C ILE A 67 -9.25 -29.26 6.02
N LEU A 68 -8.64 -30.15 5.22
CA LEU A 68 -9.17 -30.55 3.92
C LEU A 68 -10.30 -31.59 4.00
N GLY A 69 -10.53 -32.20 5.18
CA GLY A 69 -11.51 -33.27 5.38
C GLY A 69 -11.19 -34.56 4.63
N ARG A 70 -9.94 -34.78 4.20
CA ARG A 70 -9.49 -35.96 3.45
C ARG A 70 -7.99 -36.18 3.60
N GLU A 71 -7.53 -37.41 3.36
CA GLU A 71 -6.10 -37.74 3.29
C GLU A 71 -5.50 -37.18 1.98
N ALA A 72 -5.05 -35.91 2.02
CA ALA A 72 -4.45 -35.24 0.87
C ALA A 72 -2.92 -35.28 0.92
N PHE A 73 -2.36 -35.09 2.10
CA PHE A 73 -0.94 -35.15 2.41
C PHE A 73 -0.58 -36.50 3.01
N ARG A 74 0.62 -37.01 2.70
CA ARG A 74 1.13 -38.24 3.31
C ARG A 74 1.58 -37.97 4.75
N ALA A 75 0.79 -38.38 5.73
CA ALA A 75 1.12 -38.29 7.15
C ALA A 75 1.57 -39.65 7.70
N GLU A 76 2.87 -39.81 7.95
CA GLU A 76 3.45 -41.03 8.55
C GLU A 76 4.24 -40.71 9.80
N ALA A 77 4.14 -41.58 10.81
CA ALA A 77 5.01 -41.53 11.98
C ALA A 77 6.41 -42.00 11.57
N SER A 78 7.28 -41.04 11.28
CA SER A 78 8.67 -41.29 10.87
C SER A 78 9.61 -40.37 11.65
N PRO A 79 10.77 -40.86 12.12
CA PRO A 79 11.79 -40.04 12.76
C PRO A 79 12.49 -39.08 11.78
N VAL A 80 12.31 -39.29 10.47
CA VAL A 80 12.86 -38.45 9.40
C VAL A 80 11.70 -37.79 8.64
N SER A 81 11.88 -36.53 8.23
CA SER A 81 10.88 -35.81 7.43
C SER A 81 10.56 -36.59 6.16
N VAL A 82 9.29 -37.03 6.04
CA VAL A 82 8.78 -37.68 4.83
C VAL A 82 8.55 -36.63 3.74
N THR A 83 8.13 -35.42 4.14
CA THR A 83 7.91 -34.27 3.28
C THR A 83 9.25 -33.59 2.96
N THR A 84 9.66 -33.61 1.69
CA THR A 84 10.94 -33.04 1.21
C THR A 84 10.77 -31.85 0.27
N GLN A 85 9.54 -31.63 -0.20
CA GLN A 85 9.07 -30.51 -1.03
C GLN A 85 7.72 -30.05 -0.49
N CYS A 86 7.29 -28.81 -0.76
CA CYS A 86 5.94 -28.44 -0.37
C CYS A 86 4.89 -29.08 -1.29
N GLU A 87 3.77 -29.46 -0.69
CA GLU A 87 2.60 -29.98 -1.37
C GLU A 87 1.45 -29.00 -1.19
N LYS A 88 0.63 -28.83 -2.23
CA LYS A 88 -0.51 -27.92 -2.22
C LYS A 88 -1.78 -28.65 -2.61
N HIS A 89 -2.81 -28.55 -1.77
CA HIS A 89 -4.13 -29.08 -2.05
C HIS A 89 -5.21 -28.08 -1.67
N ASN A 90 -6.34 -28.16 -2.36
CA ASN A 90 -7.47 -27.27 -2.12
C ASN A 90 -8.75 -28.05 -1.82
N VAL A 91 -9.67 -27.36 -1.13
CA VAL A 91 -11.03 -27.78 -0.85
C VAL A 91 -11.95 -26.56 -1.01
N VAL A 92 -13.22 -26.80 -1.36
CA VAL A 92 -14.25 -25.75 -1.39
C VAL A 92 -15.11 -25.92 -0.14
N ILE A 93 -15.15 -24.90 0.72
CA ILE A 93 -16.01 -24.85 1.91
C ILE A 93 -16.94 -23.66 1.78
N GLY A 94 -18.24 -23.95 1.62
CA GLY A 94 -19.24 -22.93 1.31
C GLY A 94 -18.93 -22.21 0.00
N GLN A 95 -18.63 -20.91 0.06
CA GLN A 95 -18.25 -20.09 -1.09
C GLN A 95 -16.74 -19.87 -1.19
N ASN A 96 -15.96 -20.37 -0.24
CA ASN A 96 -14.52 -20.10 -0.14
C ASN A 96 -13.72 -21.26 -0.72
N ILE A 97 -12.61 -20.92 -1.37
CA ILE A 97 -11.60 -21.90 -1.79
C ILE A 97 -10.51 -21.85 -0.72
N ILE A 98 -10.27 -22.97 -0.07
CA ILE A 98 -9.22 -23.09 0.93
C ILE A 98 -8.11 -23.90 0.32
N THR A 99 -6.96 -23.27 0.15
CA THR A 99 -5.72 -23.89 -0.27
C THR A 99 -4.87 -24.13 0.98
N VAL A 100 -4.46 -25.37 1.20
CA VAL A 100 -3.48 -25.73 2.24
C VAL A 100 -2.16 -26.07 1.57
N ILE A 101 -1.08 -25.48 2.07
CA ILE A 101 0.30 -25.69 1.64
C ILE A 101 1.03 -26.35 2.81
N ASP A 102 1.33 -27.64 2.67
CA ASP A 102 2.16 -28.36 3.63
C ASP A 102 3.63 -28.15 3.26
N THR A 103 4.45 -27.68 4.20
CA THR A 103 5.88 -27.41 3.97
C THR A 103 6.75 -28.51 4.59
N PRO A 104 7.98 -28.70 4.09
CA PRO A 104 9.01 -29.41 4.85
C PRO A 104 9.15 -28.80 6.26
N GLY A 105 9.69 -29.58 7.21
CA GLY A 105 10.03 -29.04 8.53
C GLY A 105 10.93 -27.82 8.40
N ILE A 106 10.60 -26.74 9.11
CA ILE A 106 11.38 -25.49 9.02
C ILE A 106 12.65 -25.52 9.86
N LEU A 107 12.67 -26.39 10.88
CA LEU A 107 13.76 -26.59 11.82
C LEU A 107 13.87 -28.11 12.11
N GLY A 108 15.08 -28.57 12.47
CA GLY A 108 15.32 -29.97 12.82
C GLY A 108 15.23 -30.95 11.64
N THR A 109 15.47 -30.49 10.41
CA THR A 109 15.48 -31.37 9.22
C THR A 109 16.90 -31.65 8.73
N LEU A 110 17.03 -32.67 7.87
CA LEU A 110 18.29 -32.95 7.15
C LEU A 110 18.63 -31.86 6.12
N LEU A 111 17.70 -30.95 5.82
CA LEU A 111 17.86 -29.86 4.87
C LEU A 111 18.46 -28.64 5.57
N GLN A 112 19.30 -27.89 4.86
CA GLN A 112 19.78 -26.60 5.35
C GLN A 112 18.64 -25.58 5.39
N PRO A 113 18.61 -24.65 6.36
CA PRO A 113 17.56 -23.64 6.51
C PRO A 113 17.27 -22.86 5.21
N GLU A 114 18.31 -22.56 4.43
CA GLU A 114 18.20 -21.83 3.16
C GLU A 114 17.46 -22.65 2.09
N GLU A 115 17.66 -23.97 2.06
CA GLU A 115 16.97 -24.85 1.11
C GLU A 115 15.49 -24.97 1.44
N VAL A 116 15.17 -25.07 2.73
CA VAL A 116 13.80 -25.02 3.22
C VAL A 116 13.14 -23.70 2.83
N MET A 117 13.84 -22.56 3.00
CA MET A 117 13.31 -21.27 2.60
C MET A 117 13.03 -21.20 1.10
N VAL A 118 13.98 -21.60 0.25
CA VAL A 118 13.79 -21.53 -1.22
C VAL A 118 12.57 -22.36 -1.62
N LYS A 119 12.47 -23.60 -1.13
CA LYS A 119 11.31 -24.46 -1.40
C LYS A 119 10.02 -23.81 -0.91
N THR A 120 10.02 -23.29 0.30
CA THR A 120 8.84 -22.66 0.90
C THR A 120 8.45 -21.39 0.13
N ALA A 121 9.41 -20.58 -0.32
CA ALA A 121 9.20 -19.38 -1.10
C ALA A 121 8.63 -19.69 -2.49
N GLU A 122 9.13 -20.72 -3.18
CA GLU A 122 8.59 -21.19 -4.47
C GLU A 122 7.11 -21.58 -4.36
N CYS A 123 6.70 -22.12 -3.21
CA CYS A 123 5.32 -22.51 -2.93
C CYS A 123 4.41 -21.30 -2.58
N ILE A 124 5.00 -20.15 -2.24
CA ILE A 124 4.34 -18.99 -1.64
C ILE A 124 4.17 -17.81 -2.63
N ASN A 125 4.45 -18.01 -3.92
CA ASN A 125 4.46 -17.01 -5.01
C ASN A 125 3.30 -15.98 -5.19
N THR A 126 2.27 -15.90 -4.31
CA THR A 126 1.11 -14.97 -4.43
C THR A 126 0.52 -14.52 -3.07
N THR A 127 -0.02 -13.30 -2.93
CA THR A 127 -0.57 -12.74 -1.67
C THR A 127 -2.10 -12.83 -1.49
N PRO A 128 -2.64 -12.98 -0.26
CA PRO A 128 -2.00 -13.29 1.05
C PRO A 128 -2.05 -14.76 1.45
N HIS A 129 -1.21 -15.11 2.42
CA HIS A 129 -1.23 -16.39 3.12
C HIS A 129 -1.43 -16.17 4.61
N ILE A 130 -2.10 -17.13 5.25
CA ILE A 130 -2.14 -17.29 6.70
C ILE A 130 -1.11 -18.34 7.07
N PHE A 131 -0.31 -18.07 8.09
CA PHE A 131 0.62 -19.05 8.63
C PHE A 131 -0.02 -19.77 9.82
N LEU A 132 -0.04 -21.10 9.77
CA LEU A 132 -0.31 -21.91 10.95
C LEU A 132 1.02 -22.46 11.46
N LEU A 133 1.49 -21.95 12.59
CA LEU A 133 2.65 -22.48 13.27
C LEU A 133 2.21 -23.70 14.09
N VAL A 134 2.43 -24.90 13.53
CA VAL A 134 1.99 -26.17 14.10
C VAL A 134 3.01 -26.67 15.12
N ILE A 135 2.57 -26.81 16.37
CA ILE A 135 3.37 -27.26 17.52
C ILE A 135 2.65 -28.44 18.18
N ARG A 136 3.35 -29.56 18.38
CA ARG A 136 2.83 -30.67 19.17
C ARG A 136 3.06 -30.38 20.66
N LEU A 137 1.97 -30.31 21.44
CA LEU A 137 2.00 -29.71 22.78
C LEU A 137 2.92 -30.45 23.76
N GLU A 138 2.85 -31.79 23.81
CA GLU A 138 3.67 -32.62 24.71
C GLU A 138 5.16 -32.61 24.33
N GLU A 139 5.47 -32.44 23.04
CA GLU A 139 6.82 -32.50 22.49
C GLU A 139 7.40 -31.11 22.19
N PHE A 140 7.03 -30.09 22.97
CA PHE A 140 7.53 -28.74 22.77
C PHE A 140 9.03 -28.66 23.05
N THR A 141 9.81 -28.24 22.05
CA THR A 141 11.28 -28.17 22.13
C THR A 141 11.83 -26.77 21.85
N ASP A 142 13.14 -26.60 21.99
CA ASP A 142 13.85 -25.39 21.57
C ASP A 142 13.72 -25.10 20.05
N GLU A 143 13.45 -26.13 19.23
CA GLU A 143 13.17 -25.93 17.80
C GLU A 143 11.83 -25.22 17.60
N ASP A 144 10.80 -25.58 18.37
CA ASP A 144 9.51 -24.89 18.32
C ASP A 144 9.65 -23.43 18.76
N ARG A 145 10.47 -23.17 19.80
CA ARG A 145 10.77 -21.80 20.26
C ARG A 145 11.44 -20.95 19.17
N LYS A 146 12.39 -21.53 18.44
CA LYS A 146 13.10 -20.85 17.35
C LYS A 146 12.26 -20.66 16.09
N SER A 147 11.11 -21.32 15.99
CA SER A 147 10.23 -21.20 14.81
C SER A 147 9.69 -19.78 14.63
N VAL A 148 9.46 -19.02 15.71
CA VAL A 148 9.07 -17.61 15.65
C VAL A 148 10.16 -16.77 15.01
N GLN A 149 11.40 -16.91 15.51
CA GLN A 149 12.56 -16.21 14.97
C GLN A 149 12.77 -16.56 13.49
N TRP A 150 12.64 -17.84 13.13
CA TRP A 150 12.74 -18.29 11.76
C TRP A 150 11.68 -17.63 10.86
N ILE A 151 10.43 -17.50 11.31
CA ILE A 151 9.39 -16.78 10.57
C ILE A 151 9.78 -15.32 10.39
N GLN A 152 10.30 -14.64 11.42
CA GLN A 152 10.71 -13.24 11.32
C GLN A 152 11.89 -13.05 10.37
N GLU A 153 12.87 -13.94 10.38
CA GLU A 153 14.06 -13.85 9.52
C GLU A 153 13.72 -14.03 8.04
N HIS A 154 12.74 -14.88 7.71
CA HIS A 154 12.43 -15.26 6.33
C HIS A 154 11.16 -14.61 5.77
N PHE A 155 10.16 -14.37 6.62
CA PHE A 155 8.87 -13.74 6.29
C PHE A 155 8.61 -12.43 7.02
N GLY A 156 9.60 -11.95 7.79
CA GLY A 156 9.62 -10.59 8.34
C GLY A 156 8.77 -10.49 9.59
N GLU A 157 8.99 -9.45 10.38
CA GLU A 157 8.27 -9.27 11.64
C GLU A 157 6.75 -9.17 11.43
N GLU A 158 6.34 -8.57 10.32
CA GLU A 158 4.93 -8.42 9.95
C GLU A 158 4.25 -9.76 9.64
N ALA A 159 4.97 -10.83 9.29
CA ALA A 159 4.36 -12.15 9.07
C ALA A 159 3.72 -12.71 10.33
N LEU A 160 4.26 -12.40 11.52
CA LEU A 160 3.68 -12.85 12.79
C LEU A 160 2.26 -12.32 13.00
N LYS A 161 1.91 -11.19 12.40
CA LYS A 161 0.55 -10.64 12.38
C LYS A 161 -0.44 -11.59 11.68
N TYR A 162 0.03 -12.35 10.71
CA TYR A 162 -0.76 -13.33 9.95
C TYR A 162 -0.57 -14.77 10.42
N THR A 163 0.09 -14.96 11.56
CA THR A 163 0.34 -16.27 12.16
C THR A 163 -0.66 -16.59 13.26
N ILE A 164 -1.15 -17.82 13.27
CA ILE A 164 -1.89 -18.44 14.37
C ILE A 164 -1.08 -19.65 14.84
N VAL A 165 -0.86 -19.77 16.14
CA VAL A 165 -0.24 -20.98 16.72
C VAL A 165 -1.27 -22.10 16.74
N LEU A 166 -0.97 -23.23 16.12
CA LEU A 166 -1.86 -24.39 16.13
C LEU A 166 -1.26 -25.52 16.95
N PHE A 167 -1.94 -25.88 18.03
CA PHE A 167 -1.52 -26.99 18.88
C PHE A 167 -2.11 -28.32 18.45
N THR A 168 -1.27 -29.34 18.37
CA THR A 168 -1.64 -30.74 18.09
C THR A 168 -1.22 -31.66 19.24
N GLY A 169 -1.64 -32.93 19.19
CA GLY A 169 -1.30 -33.92 20.22
C GLY A 169 -2.00 -33.66 21.56
N VAL A 170 -3.13 -32.95 21.55
CA VAL A 170 -3.86 -32.61 22.77
C VAL A 170 -4.55 -33.81 23.43
N ASP A 171 -4.74 -34.89 22.67
CA ASP A 171 -5.17 -36.19 23.17
C ASP A 171 -4.13 -36.87 24.08
N GLN A 172 -2.88 -36.38 24.08
CA GLN A 172 -1.76 -36.94 24.84
C GLN A 172 -1.54 -36.24 26.19
N LEU A 173 -2.40 -35.31 26.59
CA LEU A 173 -2.21 -34.51 27.81
C LEU A 173 -2.59 -35.20 29.12
N GLU A 174 -2.84 -36.52 29.11
CA GLU A 174 -3.14 -37.33 30.30
C GLU A 174 -4.25 -36.72 31.20
N GLY A 175 -5.26 -36.10 30.61
CA GLY A 175 -6.38 -35.47 31.33
C GLY A 175 -6.13 -34.04 31.83
N LYS A 176 -4.96 -33.46 31.58
CA LYS A 176 -4.70 -32.03 31.81
C LYS A 176 -5.42 -31.19 30.74
N SER A 177 -5.98 -30.06 31.14
CA SER A 177 -6.54 -29.12 30.19
C SER A 177 -5.43 -28.43 29.39
N VAL A 178 -5.69 -28.17 28.11
CA VAL A 178 -4.76 -27.46 27.22
C VAL A 178 -4.36 -26.11 27.81
N GLN A 179 -5.32 -25.39 28.39
CA GLN A 179 -5.08 -24.09 29.01
C GLN A 179 -4.09 -24.16 30.18
N MET A 180 -4.25 -25.15 31.08
CA MET A 180 -3.32 -25.35 32.20
C MET A 180 -1.92 -25.71 31.71
N PHE A 181 -1.82 -26.53 30.65
CA PHE A 181 -0.53 -26.90 30.07
C PHE A 181 0.20 -25.69 29.48
N ILE A 182 -0.52 -24.85 28.71
CA ILE A 182 0.03 -23.61 28.14
C ILE A 182 0.47 -22.65 29.26
N GLN A 183 -0.37 -22.43 30.27
CA GLN A 183 -0.07 -21.54 31.39
C GLN A 183 1.13 -22.01 32.23
N GLY A 184 1.39 -23.32 32.25
CA GLY A 184 2.54 -23.91 32.93
C GLY A 184 3.89 -23.66 32.25
N SER A 185 3.92 -23.13 31.02
CA SER A 185 5.16 -22.91 30.25
C SER A 185 5.27 -21.47 29.77
N SER A 186 6.21 -20.72 30.35
CA SER A 186 6.53 -19.35 29.93
C SER A 186 6.99 -19.29 28.47
N HIS A 187 7.62 -20.33 27.96
CA HIS A 187 8.05 -20.41 26.57
C HIS A 187 6.89 -20.62 25.58
N LEU A 188 5.88 -21.42 25.94
CA LEU A 188 4.67 -21.53 25.13
C LEU A 188 3.93 -20.20 25.08
N LEU A 189 3.80 -19.53 26.23
CA LEU A 189 3.22 -18.19 26.30
C LEU A 189 4.01 -17.19 25.45
N GLN A 190 5.35 -17.22 25.45
CA GLN A 190 6.16 -16.34 24.60
C GLN A 190 5.88 -16.55 23.10
N VAL A 191 5.73 -17.79 22.65
CA VAL A 191 5.42 -18.11 21.24
C VAL A 191 4.02 -17.60 20.86
N ILE A 192 3.03 -17.82 21.73
CA ILE A 192 1.65 -17.35 21.54
C ILE A 192 1.61 -15.81 21.51
N ASN A 193 2.26 -15.15 22.46
CA ASN A 193 2.28 -13.69 22.57
C ASN A 193 2.98 -13.05 21.36
N SER A 194 4.05 -13.68 20.85
CA SER A 194 4.72 -13.24 19.61
C SER A 194 3.78 -13.28 18.40
N CYS A 195 2.81 -14.18 18.42
CA CYS A 195 1.73 -14.28 17.43
C CYS A 195 0.46 -13.57 17.91
N GLY A 196 0.59 -12.49 18.70
CA GLY A 196 -0.50 -11.63 19.17
C GLY A 196 -1.66 -12.38 19.83
N ASP A 197 -1.32 -13.29 20.73
CA ASP A 197 -2.24 -14.10 21.54
C ASP A 197 -3.18 -15.02 20.75
N ARG A 198 -2.83 -15.32 19.49
CA ARG A 198 -3.62 -16.19 18.62
C ARG A 198 -3.14 -17.63 18.70
N TYR A 199 -3.99 -18.49 19.24
CA TYR A 199 -3.81 -19.92 19.10
C TYR A 199 -5.13 -20.67 18.83
N HIS A 200 -4.99 -21.87 18.31
CA HIS A 200 -6.08 -22.82 18.09
C HIS A 200 -5.58 -24.25 18.40
N VAL A 201 -6.51 -25.19 18.57
CA VAL A 201 -6.21 -26.53 19.07
C VAL A 201 -6.88 -27.55 18.19
N PHE A 202 -6.11 -28.50 17.68
CA PHE A 202 -6.61 -29.64 16.89
C PHE A 202 -6.35 -30.96 17.58
N ASN A 203 -7.36 -31.84 17.53
CA ASN A 203 -7.19 -33.26 17.74
C ASN A 203 -7.29 -33.97 16.38
N ASN A 204 -6.15 -34.10 15.69
CA ASN A 204 -6.08 -34.73 14.36
C ASN A 204 -6.52 -36.22 14.35
N LYS A 205 -6.70 -36.86 15.52
CA LYS A 205 -7.25 -38.23 15.62
C LYS A 205 -8.78 -38.24 15.67
N ASP A 206 -9.40 -37.15 16.10
CA ASP A 206 -10.86 -37.04 16.13
C ASP A 206 -11.37 -36.59 14.77
N LYS A 207 -11.69 -37.57 13.93
CA LYS A 207 -12.23 -37.33 12.58
C LYS A 207 -13.71 -36.95 12.57
N ASN A 208 -14.41 -37.03 13.71
CA ASN A 208 -15.84 -36.74 13.80
C ASN A 208 -16.10 -35.29 14.25
N ASP A 209 -15.13 -34.67 14.90
CA ASP A 209 -15.19 -33.28 15.29
C ASP A 209 -14.90 -32.37 14.08
N ASN A 210 -15.98 -31.88 13.47
CA ASN A 210 -15.90 -30.85 12.42
C ASN A 210 -15.87 -29.43 12.98
N THR A 211 -16.09 -29.22 14.30
CA THR A 211 -16.17 -27.87 14.88
C THR A 211 -14.79 -27.22 14.97
N GLN A 212 -13.75 -28.00 15.26
CA GLN A 212 -12.35 -27.55 15.23
C GLN A 212 -11.99 -26.84 13.91
N VAL A 213 -12.36 -27.39 12.76
CA VAL A 213 -12.08 -26.75 11.46
C VAL A 213 -12.90 -25.48 11.28
N SER A 214 -14.20 -25.49 11.59
CA SER A 214 -15.03 -24.29 11.45
C SER A 214 -14.57 -23.13 12.35
N GLU A 215 -14.19 -23.42 13.59
CA GLU A 215 -13.69 -22.43 14.54
C GLU A 215 -12.34 -21.84 14.10
N LEU A 216 -11.45 -22.68 13.56
CA LEU A 216 -10.20 -22.19 12.98
C LEU A 216 -10.46 -21.21 11.82
N LEU A 217 -11.37 -21.57 10.90
CA LEU A 217 -11.68 -20.74 9.75
C LEU A 217 -12.38 -19.43 10.13
N GLU A 218 -13.22 -19.44 11.16
CA GLU A 218 -13.81 -18.23 11.72
C GLU A 218 -12.72 -17.28 12.29
N LYS A 219 -11.79 -17.81 13.10
CA LYS A 219 -10.65 -17.02 13.60
C LYS A 219 -9.80 -16.43 12.47
N ILE A 220 -9.61 -17.19 11.39
CA ILE A 220 -8.88 -16.70 10.23
C ILE A 220 -9.66 -15.58 9.51
N ASP A 221 -10.97 -15.72 9.35
CA ASP A 221 -11.78 -14.69 8.70
C ASP A 221 -11.80 -13.39 9.52
N GLU A 222 -11.95 -13.48 10.85
CA GLU A 222 -11.83 -12.33 11.76
C GLU A 222 -10.49 -11.62 11.62
N LEU A 223 -9.40 -12.40 11.61
CA LEU A 223 -8.05 -11.90 11.42
C LEU A 223 -7.91 -11.14 10.09
N LEU A 224 -8.38 -11.74 8.99
CA LEU A 224 -8.34 -11.12 7.66
C LEU A 224 -9.24 -9.88 7.55
N ASN A 225 -10.40 -9.87 8.20
CA ASN A 225 -11.31 -8.73 8.19
C ASN A 225 -10.71 -7.54 8.96
N GLY A 226 -10.05 -7.77 10.10
CA GLY A 226 -9.32 -6.75 10.84
C GLY A 226 -8.28 -6.05 9.96
N TYR A 227 -7.52 -6.80 9.17
CA TYR A 227 -6.55 -6.22 8.23
C TYR A 227 -7.18 -5.42 7.10
N ARG A 228 -8.30 -5.89 6.54
CA ARG A 228 -9.01 -5.13 5.50
C ARG A 228 -9.46 -3.77 5.99
N ASP A 229 -9.90 -3.68 7.24
CA ASP A 229 -10.37 -2.42 7.80
C ASP A 229 -9.22 -1.48 8.14
N GLN A 230 -8.09 -1.99 8.64
CA GLN A 230 -6.86 -1.22 8.79
C GLN A 230 -6.35 -0.68 7.45
N GLN A 231 -6.35 -1.52 6.40
CA GLN A 231 -5.92 -1.09 5.06
C GLN A 231 -6.80 0.03 4.51
N LYS A 232 -8.13 -0.10 4.64
CA LYS A 232 -9.06 0.95 4.21
C LYS A 232 -8.83 2.27 4.96
N GLN A 233 -8.54 2.21 6.26
CA GLN A 233 -8.23 3.39 7.05
C GLN A 233 -6.96 4.09 6.54
N TYR A 234 -5.88 3.32 6.35
CA TYR A 234 -4.62 3.83 5.81
C TYR A 234 -4.80 4.48 4.42
N ASP A 235 -5.46 3.80 3.49
CA ASP A 235 -5.73 4.30 2.13
C ASP A 235 -6.54 5.61 2.16
N ASN A 236 -7.49 5.71 3.09
CA ASN A 236 -8.33 6.89 3.25
C ASN A 236 -7.54 8.08 3.80
N GLU A 237 -6.69 7.86 4.81
CA GLU A 237 -5.81 8.88 5.36
C GLU A 237 -4.82 9.39 4.31
N GLU A 238 -4.22 8.49 3.54
CA GLU A 238 -3.29 8.85 2.48
C GLU A 238 -3.97 9.67 1.37
N LYS A 239 -5.19 9.30 0.97
CA LYS A 239 -6.02 10.09 0.04
C LYS A 239 -6.35 11.47 0.59
N GLN A 240 -6.66 11.58 1.88
CA GLN A 240 -6.91 12.88 2.52
C GLN A 240 -5.64 13.74 2.54
N ASN A 241 -4.49 13.16 2.85
CA ASN A 241 -3.21 13.85 2.87
C ASN A 241 -2.81 14.36 1.48
N ARG A 242 -2.96 13.55 0.42
CA ARG A 242 -2.75 14.00 -0.97
C ARG A 242 -3.62 15.20 -1.33
N LYS A 243 -4.92 15.16 -1.03
CA LYS A 243 -5.85 16.28 -1.27
C LYS A 243 -5.43 17.56 -0.54
N LYS A 244 -4.97 17.46 0.71
CA LYS A 244 -4.48 18.60 1.49
C LYS A 244 -3.21 19.21 0.87
N THR A 245 -2.28 18.38 0.43
CA THR A 245 -1.05 18.83 -0.24
C THR A 245 -1.37 19.53 -1.57
N ASP A 246 -2.20 18.93 -2.41
CA ASP A 246 -2.61 19.51 -3.70
C ASP A 246 -3.30 20.87 -3.53
N ASN A 247 -4.21 20.98 -2.54
CA ASN A 247 -4.89 22.24 -2.26
C ASN A 247 -3.93 23.32 -1.75
N THR A 248 -2.96 22.93 -0.91
CA THR A 248 -1.91 23.83 -0.41
C THR A 248 -1.02 24.33 -1.55
N GLU A 249 -0.63 23.46 -2.48
CA GLU A 249 0.13 23.84 -3.67
C GLU A 249 -0.66 24.75 -4.60
N HIS A 250 -1.94 24.43 -4.85
CA HIS A 250 -2.82 25.26 -5.66
C HIS A 250 -2.93 26.68 -5.08
N ASN A 251 -3.18 26.80 -3.78
CA ASN A 251 -3.27 28.09 -3.09
C ASN A 251 -1.95 28.88 -3.17
N LYS A 252 -0.79 28.22 -3.00
CA LYS A 252 0.52 28.84 -3.19
C LYS A 252 0.72 29.35 -4.63
N ARG A 253 0.32 28.57 -5.65
CA ARG A 253 0.40 28.98 -7.07
C ARG A 253 -0.50 30.19 -7.34
N GLN A 254 -1.73 30.19 -6.83
CA GLN A 254 -2.66 31.32 -6.97
C GLN A 254 -2.11 32.61 -6.34
N TYR A 255 -1.55 32.52 -5.13
CA TYR A 255 -0.93 33.66 -4.47
C TYR A 255 0.26 34.21 -5.27
N LYS A 256 1.17 33.33 -5.74
CA LYS A 256 2.30 33.72 -6.60
C LYS A 256 1.85 34.40 -7.89
N ASN A 257 0.85 33.84 -8.58
CA ASN A 257 0.28 34.42 -9.80
C ASN A 257 -0.33 35.81 -9.56
N THR A 258 -0.99 35.99 -8.41
CA THR A 258 -1.60 37.28 -8.02
C THR A 258 -0.53 38.34 -7.77
N ILE A 259 0.50 38.00 -6.99
CA ILE A 259 1.67 38.86 -6.73
C ILE A 259 2.36 39.23 -8.06
N GLN A 260 2.56 38.27 -8.95
CA GLN A 260 3.21 38.51 -10.25
C GLN A 260 2.39 39.48 -11.11
N LYS A 261 1.07 39.27 -11.23
CA LYS A 261 0.17 40.18 -11.95
C LYS A 261 0.22 41.61 -11.40
N TYR A 262 0.22 41.76 -10.07
CA TYR A 262 0.34 43.06 -9.42
C TYR A 262 1.68 43.73 -9.73
N ASN A 263 2.79 43.00 -9.59
CA ASN A 263 4.13 43.50 -9.88
C ASN A 263 4.29 43.91 -11.35
N THR A 264 3.74 43.14 -12.31
CA THR A 264 3.76 43.49 -13.74
C THR A 264 2.96 44.77 -14.02
N LYS A 265 1.77 44.93 -13.41
CA LYS A 265 0.98 46.17 -13.52
C LYS A 265 1.75 47.38 -12.98
N MET A 266 2.35 47.24 -11.80
CA MET A 266 3.19 48.27 -11.18
C MET A 266 4.37 48.67 -12.09
N TYR A 267 5.07 47.70 -12.67
CA TYR A 267 6.20 47.96 -13.56
C TYR A 267 5.76 48.68 -14.84
N LYS A 268 4.68 48.23 -15.49
CA LYS A 268 4.09 48.91 -16.65
C LYS A 268 3.75 50.36 -16.30
N LYS A 269 3.07 50.61 -15.18
CA LYS A 269 2.73 51.97 -14.72
C LYS A 269 3.97 52.86 -14.54
N LYS A 270 5.04 52.34 -13.93
CA LYS A 270 6.32 53.06 -13.82
C LYS A 270 6.94 53.36 -15.18
N MET A 271 6.85 52.42 -16.13
CA MET A 271 7.39 52.55 -17.48
C MET A 271 6.64 53.61 -18.29
N TYR A 272 5.30 53.61 -18.27
CA TYR A 272 4.48 54.67 -18.88
C TYR A 272 4.77 56.05 -18.28
N LYS A 273 4.89 56.15 -16.95
CA LYS A 273 5.23 57.42 -16.28
C LYS A 273 6.59 57.94 -16.76
N LYS A 274 7.61 57.09 -16.86
CA LYS A 274 8.93 57.46 -17.41
C LYS A 274 8.87 57.89 -18.88
N LYS A 275 8.10 57.18 -19.72
CA LYS A 275 7.90 57.56 -21.13
C LYS A 275 7.23 58.94 -21.27
N MET A 276 6.18 59.20 -20.50
CA MET A 276 5.47 60.49 -20.50
C MET A 276 6.41 61.65 -20.11
N VAL A 277 7.21 61.48 -19.05
CA VAL A 277 8.19 62.51 -18.64
C VAL A 277 9.21 62.79 -19.74
N LYS A 278 9.70 61.76 -20.45
CA LYS A 278 10.63 61.95 -21.58
C LYS A 278 9.99 62.68 -22.75
N ILE A 279 8.75 62.38 -23.10
CA ILE A 279 8.03 63.05 -24.20
C ILE A 279 7.89 64.55 -23.89
N ILE A 280 7.46 64.90 -22.67
CA ILE A 280 7.30 66.29 -22.23
C ILE A 280 8.63 67.06 -22.29
N ALA A 281 9.75 66.41 -21.96
CA ALA A 281 11.08 67.04 -22.02
C ALA A 281 11.57 67.31 -23.45
N VAL A 282 11.21 66.46 -24.43
CA VAL A 282 11.63 66.61 -25.84
C VAL A 282 10.77 67.64 -26.58
N THR A 283 9.48 67.78 -26.24
CA THR A 283 8.57 68.73 -26.90
C THR A 283 8.66 70.15 -26.35
N GLY A 284 9.69 70.48 -25.55
CA GLY A 284 9.95 71.84 -25.08
C GLY A 284 8.85 72.45 -24.20
N GLY A 285 8.02 71.62 -23.54
CA GLY A 285 6.96 72.11 -22.65
C GLY A 285 5.68 72.60 -23.34
N LEU A 286 5.52 72.42 -24.65
CA LEU A 286 4.23 72.68 -25.31
C LEU A 286 3.22 71.57 -24.98
N CYS A 287 2.05 71.97 -24.49
CA CYS A 287 0.96 71.09 -24.10
C CYS A 287 0.58 70.10 -25.22
N PRO A 288 0.31 68.82 -24.91
CA PRO A 288 -0.08 67.83 -25.91
C PRO A 288 -1.44 68.12 -26.60
N PHE A 289 -2.21 69.09 -26.10
CA PHE A 289 -3.43 69.58 -26.75
C PHE A 289 -3.17 70.23 -28.13
N SER A 290 -1.96 70.73 -28.40
CA SER A 290 -1.67 71.49 -29.62
C SER A 290 -1.31 70.61 -30.83
N VAL A 291 -1.05 69.31 -30.65
CA VAL A 291 -0.57 68.41 -31.73
C VAL A 291 -1.71 67.60 -32.36
N ALA A 292 -2.86 67.46 -31.70
CA ALA A 292 -4.00 66.69 -32.22
C ALA A 292 -4.84 67.44 -33.27
N VAL A 293 -4.63 68.74 -33.45
CA VAL A 293 -5.44 69.58 -34.35
C VAL A 293 -4.92 69.56 -35.80
N VAL A 294 -3.73 69.04 -36.04
CA VAL A 294 -3.11 69.10 -37.38
C VAL A 294 -2.86 67.68 -37.88
N VAL A 295 -3.48 67.37 -39.03
CA VAL A 295 -3.30 66.20 -39.90
C VAL A 295 -4.24 65.00 -39.62
N PRO A 296 -5.21 64.67 -40.52
CA PRO A 296 -5.66 65.39 -41.70
C PRO A 296 -7.20 65.46 -41.87
N THR A 297 -7.71 66.69 -41.98
CA THR A 297 -8.74 66.99 -42.99
C THR A 297 -8.14 66.68 -44.37
N ILE A 298 -8.96 66.20 -45.30
CA ILE A 298 -8.64 65.72 -46.66
C ILE A 298 -8.44 64.19 -46.75
N VAL A 299 -9.55 63.46 -46.56
CA VAL A 299 -9.85 62.29 -47.38
C VAL A 299 -11.24 62.52 -47.96
N THR A 300 -11.32 62.75 -49.27
CA THR A 300 -12.57 62.92 -50.02
C THR A 300 -13.28 61.57 -50.18
N GLY A 301 -14.38 61.41 -49.46
CA GLY A 301 -15.68 60.88 -49.90
C GLY A 301 -15.86 59.51 -50.58
N SER A 302 -14.84 58.73 -50.97
CA SER A 302 -15.10 57.55 -51.84
C SER A 302 -14.57 56.18 -51.41
N GLN A 303 -13.95 56.00 -50.24
CA GLN A 303 -13.65 54.65 -49.72
C GLN A 303 -13.82 54.53 -48.19
N GLN A 304 -15.06 54.68 -47.71
CA GLN A 304 -15.40 54.55 -46.30
C GLN A 304 -15.67 53.10 -45.85
N SER A 305 -15.63 52.12 -46.77
CA SER A 305 -15.99 50.72 -46.49
C SER A 305 -14.81 49.77 -46.22
N GLN A 306 -13.56 50.23 -46.28
CA GLN A 306 -12.37 49.38 -46.08
C GLN A 306 -11.63 49.62 -44.74
N LEU A 307 -11.88 50.72 -44.02
CA LEU A 307 -11.17 51.06 -42.78
C LEU A 307 -11.81 50.52 -41.49
N SER A 308 -13.05 50.04 -41.53
CA SER A 308 -13.72 49.43 -40.36
C SER A 308 -13.27 48.01 -40.04
N ARG A 309 -12.37 47.42 -40.84
CA ARG A 309 -11.88 46.03 -40.64
C ARG A 309 -10.46 45.92 -40.07
N ILE A 310 -9.73 47.01 -39.88
CA ILE A 310 -8.28 46.94 -39.58
C ILE A 310 -7.91 47.37 -38.15
N ALA A 311 -8.72 48.14 -37.41
CA ALA A 311 -8.36 48.53 -36.04
C ALA A 311 -9.56 48.93 -35.14
N PRO A 312 -10.14 47.99 -34.36
CA PRO A 312 -11.18 48.32 -33.37
C PRO A 312 -10.64 49.08 -32.13
N ASP A 313 -9.33 49.13 -31.92
CA ASP A 313 -8.69 49.72 -30.74
C ASP A 313 -8.69 51.26 -30.70
N MET A 314 -9.07 51.93 -31.80
CA MET A 314 -9.06 53.39 -31.89
C MET A 314 -10.27 54.05 -31.19
N TYR A 315 -11.39 53.34 -31.07
CA TYR A 315 -12.61 53.87 -30.45
C TYR A 315 -12.60 53.82 -28.91
N VAL A 316 -11.73 52.99 -28.31
CA VAL A 316 -11.61 52.89 -26.85
C VAL A 316 -10.90 54.12 -26.25
N VAL A 317 -10.10 54.82 -27.06
CA VAL A 317 -9.40 56.04 -26.65
C VAL A 317 -10.35 57.22 -26.47
N SER A 318 -11.48 57.25 -27.19
CA SER A 318 -12.46 58.35 -27.06
C SER A 318 -13.23 58.27 -25.72
N GLY A 319 -13.63 57.07 -25.28
CA GLY A 319 -14.35 56.91 -24.00
C GLY A 319 -13.52 57.22 -22.75
N PHE A 320 -12.18 57.13 -22.84
CA PHE A 320 -11.28 57.52 -21.76
C PHE A 320 -11.12 59.04 -21.62
N MET A 321 -11.36 59.80 -22.69
CA MET A 321 -11.30 61.26 -22.67
C MET A 321 -12.51 61.86 -21.93
N ASP A 322 -13.71 61.31 -22.11
CA ASP A 322 -14.93 61.81 -21.46
C ASP A 322 -14.89 61.63 -19.93
N LEU A 323 -14.30 60.54 -19.43
CA LEU A 323 -14.18 60.29 -17.99
C LEU A 323 -13.12 61.19 -17.32
N MET A 324 -12.05 61.55 -18.04
CA MET A 324 -11.02 62.46 -17.57
C MET A 324 -11.52 63.91 -17.49
N VAL A 325 -12.31 64.36 -18.48
CA VAL A 325 -12.95 65.68 -18.48
C VAL A 325 -13.96 65.79 -17.33
N TYR A 326 -14.76 64.74 -17.08
CA TYR A 326 -15.74 64.73 -15.99
C TYR A 326 -15.09 64.79 -14.59
N THR A 327 -13.91 64.19 -14.41
CA THR A 327 -13.22 64.15 -13.10
C THR A 327 -12.50 65.47 -12.80
N LEU A 328 -12.04 66.19 -13.81
CA LEU A 328 -11.33 67.46 -13.65
C LEU A 328 -12.24 68.68 -13.42
N GLN A 329 -13.55 68.57 -13.65
CA GLN A 329 -14.52 69.62 -13.36
C GLN A 329 -15.09 69.59 -11.92
N ARG A 330 -14.64 68.64 -11.07
CA ARG A 330 -15.17 68.42 -9.71
C ARG A 330 -14.17 68.63 -8.56
N GLN A 331 -12.99 69.20 -8.82
CA GLN A 331 -12.06 69.70 -7.80
C GLN A 331 -11.88 71.20 -7.93
#